data_AF-A0A1J4VJA0-F1
#
_entry.id   AF-A0A1J4VJA0-F1
#
_cell.length_a   1.000
_cell.length_b   1.000
_cell.length_c   1.000
_cell.angle_alpha   90.00
_cell.angle_beta   90.00
_cell.angle_gamma   90.00
#
_symmetry.space_group_name_H-M   'P 1'
#
loop_
_entity.id
_entity.type
_entity.pdbx_description
1 polymer ?
#
loop_
_entity_poly.entity_id
_entity_poly.type
_entity_poly.pdbx_seq_one_letter_code
_entity_poly.pdbx_strand_id
1 'polypeptide(L)'
;MVHKGNCHTQAVCAVATHLPARIHVILKEDRAYELRDLEGRPISKKDAKALIQREYTVPEEIRQRTRGHKKRRRRKEGYIRSQIRGLVTALQASRFA
;
A
#
# COMPACT_ATOMS: atom_id res chain seq x y z
N MET A 1 1.16 0.94 -7.21
CA MET A 1 -0.09 1.68 -7.40
C MET A 1 -0.23 2.19 -8.84
N VAL A 2 0.85 2.60 -9.54
CA VAL A 2 0.80 3.05 -10.96
C VAL A 2 1.13 1.93 -11.96
N HIS A 3 2.38 1.45 -12.00
CA HIS A 3 2.83 0.45 -12.98
C HIS A 3 2.57 -0.99 -12.52
N LYS A 4 3.17 -1.41 -11.40
CA LYS A 4 3.10 -2.80 -10.90
C LYS A 4 1.96 -3.06 -9.92
N GLY A 5 1.07 -2.08 -9.70
CA GLY A 5 -0.03 -2.25 -8.74
C GLY A 5 0.37 -2.32 -7.25
N ASN A 6 1.67 -2.23 -6.90
CA ASN A 6 2.15 -2.34 -5.52
C ASN A 6 1.36 -1.47 -4.53
N CYS A 7 0.90 -2.04 -3.43
CA CYS A 7 0.16 -1.31 -2.41
C CYS A 7 1.09 -0.46 -1.51
N HIS A 8 0.51 0.45 -0.74
CA HIS A 8 1.27 1.30 0.19
C HIS A 8 2.15 0.47 1.14
N THR A 9 1.62 -0.62 1.70
CA THR A 9 2.37 -1.52 2.59
C THR A 9 3.61 -2.11 1.92
N GLN A 10 3.49 -2.58 0.67
CA GLN A 10 4.65 -3.11 -0.07
C GLN A 10 5.72 -2.05 -0.31
N ALA A 11 5.30 -0.81 -0.62
CA ALA A 11 6.25 0.30 -0.78
C ALA A 11 6.95 0.63 0.54
N VAL A 12 6.23 0.66 1.66
CA VAL A 12 6.80 0.90 2.99
C VAL A 12 7.79 -0.21 3.36
N CYS A 13 7.45 -1.48 3.14
CA CYS A 13 8.36 -2.60 3.41
C CYS A 13 9.66 -2.49 2.60
N ALA A 14 9.57 -2.14 1.31
CA ALA A 14 10.76 -1.96 0.47
C ALA A 14 11.63 -0.77 0.93
N VAL A 15 11.04 0.32 1.43
CA VAL A 15 11.80 1.44 1.99
C VAL A 15 12.47 1.04 3.30
N ALA A 16 11.73 0.33 4.17
CA ALA A 16 12.20 -0.06 5.50
C ALA A 16 13.48 -0.91 5.45
N THR A 17 13.64 -1.77 4.43
CA THR A 17 14.86 -2.59 4.28
C THR A 17 16.12 -1.77 4.02
N HIS A 18 16.00 -0.54 3.50
CA HIS A 18 17.15 0.33 3.23
C HIS A 18 17.47 1.31 4.36
N LEU A 19 16.54 1.54 5.29
CA LEU A 19 16.74 2.50 6.39
C LEU A 19 17.89 2.13 7.34
N PRO A 20 18.09 0.85 7.75
CA PRO A 20 19.18 0.49 8.65
C PRO A 20 20.56 0.85 8.10
N ALA A 21 20.80 0.62 6.81
CA ALA A 21 22.08 0.98 6.17
C ALA A 21 22.32 2.49 6.21
N ARG A 22 21.28 3.29 5.96
CA ARG A 22 21.36 4.76 6.05
C ARG A 22 21.63 5.23 7.47
N ILE A 23 20.91 4.68 8.45
CA ILE A 23 21.10 5.00 9.86
C ILE A 23 22.53 4.67 10.29
N HIS A 24 23.05 3.49 9.91
CA HIS A 24 24.41 3.08 10.23
C HIS A 24 25.45 4.08 9.71
N VAL A 25 25.33 4.52 8.45
CA VAL A 25 26.25 5.52 7.86
C VAL A 25 26.20 6.83 8.64
N ILE A 26 25.01 7.33 8.97
CA ILE A 26 24.83 8.60 9.69
C ILE A 26 25.44 8.55 11.09
N LEU A 27 25.23 7.43 11.81
CA LEU A 27 25.80 7.22 13.15
C LEU A 27 27.32 7.07 13.10
N LYS A 28 27.84 6.35 12.09
CA LYS A 28 29.28 6.16 11.90
C LYS A 28 29.99 7.46 11.55
N GLU A 29 29.36 8.32 10.78
CA GLU A 29 29.88 9.62 10.33
C GLU A 29 29.58 10.76 11.32
N ASP A 30 28.91 10.47 12.44
CA ASP A 30 28.48 11.44 13.46
C ASP A 30 27.85 12.72 12.87
N ARG A 31 26.89 12.54 11.96
CA ARG A 31 26.21 13.65 11.29
C ARG A 31 24.71 13.60 11.46
N ALA A 32 24.06 14.74 11.24
CA ALA A 32 22.61 14.79 11.19
C ALA A 32 22.06 14.14 9.91
N TYR A 33 20.90 13.49 10.01
CA TYR A 33 20.17 13.02 8.84
C TYR A 33 19.59 14.20 8.05
N GLU A 34 19.84 14.20 6.75
CA GLU A 34 19.37 15.24 5.83
C GLU A 34 18.46 14.62 4.76
N LEU A 35 17.27 15.21 4.56
CA LEU A 35 16.40 14.84 3.46
C LEU A 35 17.00 15.33 2.16
N ARG A 36 16.99 14.46 1.14
CA ARG A 36 17.53 14.76 -0.18
C ARG A 36 16.54 14.43 -1.28
N ASP A 37 16.57 15.20 -2.36
CA ASP A 37 15.81 14.94 -3.58
C ASP A 37 16.42 13.78 -4.41
N LEU A 38 15.90 13.57 -5.62
CA LEU A 38 16.37 12.49 -6.49
C LEU A 38 17.79 12.73 -7.02
N GLU A 39 18.17 13.99 -7.14
CA GLU A 39 19.50 14.45 -7.57
C GLU A 39 20.50 14.47 -6.40
N GLY A 40 20.06 14.10 -5.19
CA GLY A 40 20.90 14.02 -4.00
C GLY A 40 21.12 15.36 -3.30
N ARG A 41 20.37 16.40 -3.66
CA ARG A 41 20.47 17.74 -3.08
C ARG A 41 19.62 17.85 -1.82
N PRO A 42 20.07 18.59 -0.79
CA PRO A 42 19.27 18.84 0.41
C PRO A 42 17.91 19.44 0.07
N ILE A 43 16.84 18.94 0.69
CA ILE A 43 15.48 19.44 0.48
C ILE A 43 14.76 19.61 1.82
N SER A 44 13.98 20.69 1.95
CA SER A 44 13.14 20.90 3.12
C SER A 44 11.94 19.94 3.12
N LYS A 45 11.37 19.67 4.30
CA LYS A 45 10.13 18.88 4.42
C LYS A 45 8.96 19.49 3.61
N LYS A 46 8.90 20.82 3.55
CA LYS A 46 7.85 21.55 2.81
C LYS A 46 8.01 21.34 1.31
N ASP A 47 9.22 21.49 0.80
CA ASP A 47 9.52 21.36 -0.63
C ASP A 47 9.39 19.91 -1.08
N ALA A 48 9.82 18.96 -0.24
CA ALA A 48 9.61 17.53 -0.50
C ALA A 48 8.12 17.20 -0.62
N LYS A 49 7.27 17.76 0.25
CA LYS A 49 5.81 17.57 0.18
C LYS A 49 5.22 18.18 -1.09
N ALA A 50 5.67 19.38 -1.47
CA ALA A 50 5.24 20.04 -2.71
C ALA A 50 5.66 19.22 -3.95
N LEU A 51 6.89 18.72 -3.98
CA LEU A 51 7.40 17.85 -5.04
C LEU A 51 6.57 16.57 -5.14
N ILE A 52 6.27 15.91 -4.02
CA ILE A 52 5.42 14.72 -3.97
C ILE A 52 4.03 14.99 -4.54
N GLN A 53 3.42 16.12 -4.18
CA GLN A 53 2.10 16.48 -4.67
C GLN A 53 2.11 16.77 -6.17
N ARG A 54 3.15 17.44 -6.67
CA ARG A 54 3.27 17.84 -8.07
C ARG A 54 3.58 16.66 -9.01
N GLU A 55 4.57 15.85 -8.65
CA GLU A 55 5.16 14.85 -9.56
C GLU A 55 4.74 13.41 -9.26
N TYR A 56 4.42 13.11 -7.99
CA TYR A 56 4.24 11.73 -7.52
C TYR A 56 2.81 11.42 -7.05
N THR A 57 1.86 12.32 -7.30
CA THR A 57 0.45 12.03 -7.07
C THR A 57 -0.03 10.98 -8.06
N VAL A 58 -0.56 9.87 -7.54
CA VAL A 58 -1.18 8.83 -8.37
C VAL A 58 -2.40 9.40 -9.10
N PRO A 59 -2.44 9.38 -10.45
CA PRO A 59 -3.56 9.89 -11.24
C PRO A 59 -4.90 9.22 -10.90
N GLU A 60 -6.00 9.95 -11.02
CA GLU A 60 -7.31 9.45 -10.60
C GLU A 60 -7.80 8.28 -11.46
N GLU A 61 -7.44 8.26 -12.75
CA GLU A 61 -7.77 7.17 -13.68
C GLU A 61 -7.20 5.84 -13.18
N ILE A 62 -5.97 5.87 -12.68
CA ILE A 62 -5.29 4.72 -12.08
C ILE A 62 -5.97 4.29 -10.77
N ARG A 63 -6.39 5.27 -9.95
CA ARG A 63 -7.12 5.01 -8.70
C ARG A 63 -8.47 4.36 -8.97
N GLN A 64 -9.24 4.86 -9.93
CA GLN A 64 -10.53 4.32 -10.34
C GLN A 64 -10.40 2.87 -10.83
N ARG A 65 -9.45 2.61 -11.74
CA ARG A 65 -9.14 1.25 -12.23
C ARG A 65 -8.92 0.28 -11.06
N THR A 66 -8.08 0.68 -10.10
CA THR A 66 -7.73 -0.17 -8.95
C THR A 66 -8.90 -0.37 -7.99
N ARG A 67 -9.72 0.66 -7.77
CA ARG A 67 -10.94 0.59 -6.93
C ARG A 67 -11.97 -0.37 -7.50
N GLY A 68 -12.19 -0.36 -8.81
CA GLY A 68 -13.13 -1.26 -9.49
C GLY A 68 -12.81 -2.73 -9.26
N HIS A 69 -11.53 -3.11 -9.39
CA HIS A 69 -11.08 -4.47 -9.09
C HIS A 69 -11.36 -4.90 -7.65
N LYS A 70 -11.09 -4.02 -6.67
CA LYS A 70 -11.32 -4.32 -5.25
C LYS A 70 -12.82 -4.51 -4.93
N LYS A 71 -13.69 -3.68 -5.52
CA LYS A 71 -15.16 -3.81 -5.35
C LYS A 71 -15.67 -5.13 -5.94
N ARG A 72 -15.23 -5.51 -7.14
CA ARG A 72 -15.59 -6.79 -7.77
C ARG A 72 -15.13 -7.98 -6.93
N ARG A 73 -13.89 -7.94 -6.43
CA ARG A 73 -13.35 -9.00 -5.56
C ARG A 73 -14.16 -9.17 -4.28
N ARG A 74 -14.46 -8.07 -3.58
CA ARG A 74 -15.29 -8.08 -2.36
C ARG A 74 -16.70 -8.63 -2.61
N ARG A 75 -17.32 -8.29 -3.76
CA ARG A 75 -18.64 -8.82 -4.13
C ARG A 75 -18.59 -10.34 -4.32
N LYS A 76 -17.55 -10.86 -5.00
CA LYS A 76 -17.35 -12.30 -5.20
C LYS A 76 -17.11 -13.02 -3.87
N GLU A 77 -16.24 -12.48 -3.01
CA GLU A 77 -15.98 -13.00 -1.66
C GLU A 77 -17.26 -13.03 -0.80
N GLY A 78 -18.08 -11.98 -0.88
CA GLY A 78 -19.37 -11.90 -0.19
C GLY A 78 -20.37 -12.96 -0.66
N TYR A 79 -20.47 -13.17 -1.97
CA TYR A 79 -21.32 -14.21 -2.55
C TYR A 79 -20.91 -15.62 -2.11
N ILE A 80 -19.60 -15.92 -2.14
CA ILE A 80 -19.07 -17.21 -1.68
C ILE A 80 -19.39 -17.41 -0.18
N ARG A 81 -19.20 -16.37 0.65
CA ARG A 81 -19.55 -16.43 2.08
C ARG A 81 -21.04 -16.68 2.31
N SER A 82 -21.93 -16.06 1.53
CA SER A 82 -23.37 -16.32 1.65
C SER A 82 -23.74 -17.75 1.25
N GLN A 83 -23.11 -18.29 0.20
CA GLN A 83 -23.33 -19.66 -0.26
C GLN A 83 -22.90 -20.68 0.80
N ILE A 84 -21.69 -20.50 1.36
CA ILE A 84 -21.18 -21.36 2.44
C ILE A 84 -22.10 -21.29 3.66
N ARG A 85 -22.53 -20.09 4.06
CA ARG A 85 -23.45 -19.93 5.18
C ARG A 85 -24.77 -20.66 4.94
N GLY A 86 -25.35 -20.53 3.75
CA GLY A 86 -26.58 -21.23 3.38
C GLY A 86 -26.44 -22.75 3.41
N LEU A 87 -25.32 -23.29 2.90
CA LEU A 87 -25.02 -24.72 2.95
C LEU A 87 -24.88 -25.23 4.39
N VAL A 88 -24.20 -24.48 5.27
CA VAL A 88 -24.07 -24.84 6.68
C VAL A 88 -25.43 -24.85 7.38
N THR A 89 -26.27 -23.84 7.13
CA THR A 89 -27.62 -23.78 7.69
C THR A 89 -28.50 -24.95 7.21
N ALA A 90 -28.43 -25.31 5.93
CA ALA A 90 -29.17 -26.45 5.38
C ALA A 90 -28.71 -27.80 5.98
N LEU A 91 -27.39 -28.00 6.12
CA LEU A 91 -26.81 -29.19 6.75
C LEU A 91 -27.20 -29.33 8.23
N GLN A 92 -27.28 -28.21 8.95
CA GLN A 92 -27.76 -28.19 10.33
C GLN A 92 -29.24 -28.59 10.39
N ALA A 93 -30.09 -28.00 9.53
CA ALA A 93 -31.51 -28.34 9.48
C ALA A 93 -31.76 -29.83 9.16
N SER A 94 -30.97 -30.43 8.26
CA SER A 94 -31.07 -31.86 7.93
C SER A 94 -30.54 -32.83 8.99
N ARG A 95 -29.81 -32.33 9.99
CA ARG A 95 -29.29 -33.13 11.11
C ARG A 95 -30.24 -33.17 12.32
N PHE A 96 -31.26 -32.32 12.34
CA PHE A 96 -32.27 -32.24 13.39
C PHE A 96 -33.66 -32.72 12.93
N ALA A 97 -33.75 -33.33 11.74
CA ALA A 97 -34.91 -34.03 11.21
C ALA A 97 -34.60 -35.53 11.14
#